data_AF-A0A3D4Z4W1-F1
#
_entry.id   AF-A0A3D4Z4W1-F1
#
_cell.length_a   1.000
_cell.length_b   1.000
_cell.length_c   1.000
_cell.angle_alpha   90.00
_cell.angle_beta   90.00
_cell.angle_gamma   90.00
#
_symmetry.space_group_name_H-M   'P 1'
#
loop_
_entity.id
_entity.type
_entity.pdbx_description
1 polymer ?
#
loop_
_entity_poly.entity_id
_entity_poly.type
_entity_poly.pdbx_seq_one_letter_code
_entity_poly.pdbx_strand_id
1 'polypeptide(L)' 'MESVPLKLFVYETKNGRKPYSEWFNKLRDKKLRGIIQARLYRIRLGN' A
#
# COMPACT_ATOMS: atom_id res chain seq x y z
N MET A 1 -6.82 -16.36 16.76
CA MET A 1 -5.64 -15.48 16.88
C MET A 1 -6.16 -14.06 16.70
N GLU A 2 -6.01 -13.20 17.70
CA GLU A 2 -6.48 -11.80 17.60
C GLU A 2 -5.58 -11.05 16.61
N SER A 3 -6.18 -10.36 15.65
CA SER A 3 -5.45 -9.60 14.63
C SER A 3 -5.09 -8.21 15.17
N VAL A 4 -3.80 -7.93 15.34
CA VAL A 4 -3.32 -6.63 15.81
C VAL A 4 -3.21 -5.66 14.63
N PRO A 5 -3.92 -4.52 14.61
CA PRO A 5 -3.84 -3.57 13.51
C PRO A 5 -2.41 -3.08 13.27
N LEU A 6 -1.97 -3.09 12.01
CA LEU A 6 -0.64 -2.64 11.61
C LEU A 6 -0.69 -1.27 10.94
N LYS A 7 0.21 -0.38 11.33
CA LYS A 7 0.44 0.89 10.62
C LYS A 7 1.37 0.65 9.44
N LEU A 8 0.89 0.97 8.23
CA LEU A 8 1.69 0.95 7.01
C LEU A 8 2.19 2.35 6.69
N PHE A 9 3.50 2.48 6.52
CA PHE A 9 4.15 3.71 6.11
C PHE A 9 4.59 3.61 4.64
N VAL A 10 4.46 4.71 3.92
CA VAL A 10 5.02 4.83 2.56
C VAL A 10 6.40 5.45 2.69
N TYR A 11 7.41 4.77 2.13
CA TYR A 11 8.76 5.30 2.09
C TYR A 11 8.81 6.62 1.30
N GLU A 12 9.41 7.63 1.91
CA GLU A 12 9.67 8.94 1.33
C GLU A 12 11.18 9.14 1.24
N THR A 13 11.67 9.49 0.06
CA THR A 13 13.09 9.77 -0.17
C THR A 13 13.46 11.12 0.45
N LYS A 14 14.76 11.40 0.57
CA LYS A 14 15.26 12.70 1.06
C LYS A 14 14.78 13.91 0.24
N ASN A 15 14.41 13.70 -1.02
CA ASN A 15 13.87 14.74 -1.92
C ASN A 15 12.32 14.73 -2.01
N GLY A 16 11.63 14.08 -1.06
CA GLY A 16 10.17 14.12 -0.94
C GLY A 16 9.40 13.20 -1.90
N ARG A 17 10.11 12.33 -2.64
CA ARG A 17 9.49 11.40 -3.58
C ARG A 17 8.96 10.18 -2.84
N LYS A 18 7.84 9.64 -3.33
CA LYS A 18 7.20 8.45 -2.78
C LYS A 18 7.12 7.38 -3.87
N PRO A 19 8.22 6.64 -4.13
CA PRO A 19 8.32 5.75 -5.29
C PRO A 19 7.16 4.75 -5.39
N TYR A 20 6.74 4.18 -4.26
CA TYR A 20 5.57 3.30 -4.22
C TYR A 20 4.30 4.00 -4.71
N SER A 21 3.98 5.18 -4.17
CA SER A 21 2.80 5.94 -4.56
C SER A 21 2.86 6.40 -6.02
N GLU A 22 4.03 6.87 -6.47
CA GLU A 22 4.26 7.27 -7.86
C GLU A 22 4.04 6.10 -8.83
N TRP A 23 4.64 4.94 -8.54
CA TRP A 23 4.45 3.73 -9.34
C TRP A 23 2.99 3.26 -9.31
N PHE A 24 2.39 3.16 -8.13
CA PHE A 24 1.03 2.68 -7.96
C PHE A 24 0.02 3.55 -8.72
N ASN A 25 0.21 4.87 -8.70
CA ASN A 25 -0.66 5.81 -9.40
C ASN A 25 -0.50 5.75 -10.93
N LYS A 26 0.66 5.30 -11.43
CA LYS A 26 0.91 5.11 -12.88
C LYS A 26 0.34 3.79 -13.42
N LEU A 27 -0.06 2.85 -12.56
CA LEU A 27 -0.69 1.60 -13.00
C LEU A 27 -2.04 1.88 -13.67
N ARG A 28 -2.14 1.54 -14.97
CA ARG A 28 -3.39 1.67 -15.74
C ARG A 28 -4.39 0.55 -15.43
N ASP A 29 -3.90 -0.63 -15.06
CA ASP A 29 -4.74 -1.77 -14.73
C ASP A 29 -5.47 -1.55 -13.39
N LYS A 30 -6.77 -1.29 -13.49
CA LYS A 30 -7.66 -1.09 -12.35
C LYS A 30 -7.82 -2.34 -11.50
N LYS A 31 -7.80 -3.53 -12.11
CA LYS A 31 -7.93 -4.82 -11.41
C LYS A 31 -6.70 -5.05 -10.55
N LEU A 32 -5.51 -4.87 -11.12
CA LEU A 32 -4.25 -4.98 -10.38
C LEU A 32 -4.18 -3.99 -9.22
N ARG A 33 -4.58 -2.73 -9.44
CA ARG A 33 -4.64 -1.72 -8.37
C ARG A 33 -5.57 -2.15 -7.22
N GLY A 34 -6.74 -2.69 -7.54
CA GLY A 34 -7.68 -3.21 -6.55
C GLY A 34 -7.12 -4.36 -5.72
N ILE A 35 -6.43 -5.31 -6.37
CA ILE A 35 -5.78 -6.45 -5.68
C ILE A 35 -4.74 -5.96 -4.68
N ILE A 36 -3.87 -5.03 -5.08
CA ILE A 36 -2.83 -4.46 -4.22
C ILE A 36 -3.47 -3.73 -3.02
N GLN A 37 -4.47 -2.89 -3.25
CA GLN A 37 -5.18 -2.18 -2.19
C GLN A 37 -5.84 -3.14 -1.20
N ALA A 38 -6.52 -4.19 -1.69
CA ALA A 38 -7.15 -5.20 -0.86
C ALA A 38 -6.12 -5.96 -0.01
N ARG A 39 -4.91 -6.19 -0.52
CA ARG A 39 -3.83 -6.81 0.26
C ARG A 39 -3.32 -5.88 1.36
N LEU A 40 -3.06 -4.61 1.05
CA LEU A 40 -2.61 -3.64 2.07
C LEU A 40 -3.68 -3.39 3.13
N TYR A 41 -4.96 -3.38 2.76
CA TYR A 41 -6.06 -3.27 3.69
C TYR A 41 -6.10 -4.45 4.68
N ARG A 42 -5.94 -5.69 4.19
CA ARG A 42 -5.85 -6.87 5.05
C ARG A 42 -4.67 -6.79 6.02
N ILE A 43 -3.50 -6.40 5.54
CA ILE A 43 -2.32 -6.23 6.41
C ILE A 43 -2.59 -5.19 7.51
N ARG A 44 -3.25 -4.07 7.18
CA ARG A 44 -3.61 -3.06 8.19
C ARG A 44 -4.54 -3.60 9.28
N LEU A 45 -5.38 -4.57 8.97
CA LEU A 45 -6.26 -5.22 9.94
C LEU A 45 -5.54 -6.28 10.79
N GLY A 46 -4.25 -6.56 10.53
CA GLY A 46 -3.49 -7.58 11.26
C GLY A 46 -3.67 -8.99 10.71
N ASN A 47 -4.02 -9.11 9.43
CA ASN A 47 -4.13 -10.38 8.69
C ASN A 47 -2.82 -10.73 7.99
#